data_AF-A0AAD1FZM6-F1
#
_entry.id   AF-A0AAD1FZM6-F1
#
_cell.length_a   1.000
_cell.length_b   1.000
_cell.length_c   1.000
_cell.angle_alpha   90.00
_cell.angle_beta   90.00
_cell.angle_gamma   90.00
#
_symmetry.space_group_name_H-M   'P 1'
#
loop_
_entity.id
_entity.type
_entity.pdbx_description
1 polymer ?
#
loop_
_entity_poly.entity_id
_entity_poly.type
_entity_poly.pdbx_seq_one_letter_code
_entity_poly.pdbx_strand_id
1 'polypeptide(L)'
;MRRFAALLLLAATPAFAGVEGVYRLEGVREAASGLELTADGHFRYGLTYGALDEVGEGRWVRDGNRILLTTEPAWTAPVFEAVSAARSAEFPLRVQVTGPDGSPMSWPVDVILTLAEGHEVQGYTQSYGYRPSLGKDIRVTSLRLGLGVFDFLSEPFPVDLARANDLTFRLVPNSLGQPPFKGQPLLIEGDDLVMLRGGDRLTYRKQSE
;
A
#
# COMPACT_ATOMS: atom_id res chain seq x y z
N MET A 1 60.15 -16.25 4.79
CA MET A 1 58.95 -15.48 4.38
C MET A 1 57.91 -16.47 3.87
N ARG A 2 56.87 -16.77 4.66
CA ARG A 2 55.78 -17.68 4.25
C ARG A 2 54.66 -16.85 3.61
N ARG A 3 54.37 -17.11 2.33
CA ARG A 3 53.21 -16.53 1.63
C ARG A 3 51.99 -17.40 1.93
N PHE A 4 50.99 -16.82 2.59
CA PHE A 4 49.65 -17.42 2.68
C PHE A 4 48.91 -17.10 1.38
N ALA A 5 48.53 -18.14 0.63
CA ALA A 5 47.56 -18.02 -0.45
C ALA A 5 46.17 -18.06 0.19
N ALA A 6 45.42 -16.97 0.11
CA ALA A 6 44.02 -16.93 0.49
C ALA A 6 43.19 -17.53 -0.64
N LEU A 7 42.51 -18.65 -0.35
CA LEU A 7 41.51 -19.24 -1.22
C LEU A 7 40.21 -18.42 -1.06
N LEU A 8 39.83 -17.64 -2.07
CA LEU A 8 38.47 -17.11 -2.14
C LEU A 8 37.54 -18.27 -2.53
N LEU A 9 36.69 -18.72 -1.60
CA LEU A 9 35.50 -19.47 -1.96
C LEU A 9 34.47 -18.49 -2.55
N LEU A 10 34.27 -18.53 -3.87
CA LEU A 10 33.04 -18.05 -4.47
C LEU A 10 31.92 -19.01 -4.04
N ALA A 11 31.00 -18.55 -3.21
CA ALA A 11 29.72 -19.23 -3.03
C ALA A 11 28.96 -19.15 -4.35
N ALA A 12 28.84 -20.26 -5.07
CA ALA A 12 27.96 -20.35 -6.21
C ALA A 12 26.51 -20.28 -5.71
N THR A 13 25.82 -19.19 -5.99
CA THR A 13 24.36 -19.14 -5.87
C THR A 13 23.78 -20.19 -6.83
N PRO A 14 22.88 -21.08 -6.37
CA PRO A 14 22.24 -22.04 -7.26
C PRO A 14 21.51 -21.29 -8.37
N ALA A 15 21.85 -21.58 -9.63
CA ALA A 15 21.07 -21.14 -10.78
C ALA A 15 19.73 -21.87 -10.73
N PHE A 16 18.64 -21.13 -10.49
CA PHE A 16 17.28 -21.67 -10.35
C PHE A 16 16.62 -21.98 -11.70
N ALA A 17 17.32 -22.69 -12.58
CA ALA A 17 16.89 -22.87 -13.97
C ALA A 17 15.46 -23.45 -14.10
N GLY A 18 14.56 -22.68 -14.72
CA GLY A 18 13.32 -23.15 -15.36
C GLY A 18 12.10 -22.20 -15.24
N VAL A 19 12.04 -21.35 -14.22
CA VAL A 19 10.89 -20.47 -13.93
C VAL A 19 11.15 -19.01 -14.25
N GLU A 20 12.37 -18.68 -14.65
CA GLU A 20 12.71 -17.33 -15.08
C GLU A 20 11.95 -16.96 -16.35
N GLY A 21 11.56 -15.69 -16.44
CA GLY A 21 10.88 -15.15 -17.60
C GLY A 21 9.93 -14.02 -17.26
N VAL A 22 9.31 -13.47 -18.30
CA VAL A 22 8.27 -12.46 -18.21
C VAL A 22 6.91 -13.15 -18.32
N TYR A 23 6.01 -12.79 -17.43
CA TYR A 23 4.67 -13.34 -17.35
C TYR A 23 3.64 -12.21 -17.40
N ARG A 24 2.50 -12.46 -18.03
CA ARG A 24 1.36 -11.53 -18.05
C ARG A 24 0.11 -12.17 -17.49
N LEU A 25 -0.68 -11.38 -16.79
CA LEU A 25 -1.99 -11.77 -16.31
C LEU A 25 -2.93 -12.08 -17.48
N GLU A 26 -3.65 -13.19 -17.41
CA GLU A 26 -4.68 -13.56 -18.38
C GLU A 26 -6.06 -13.70 -17.71
N GLY A 27 -7.12 -13.44 -18.48
CA GLY A 27 -8.49 -13.80 -18.12
C GLY A 27 -9.19 -12.91 -17.09
N VAL A 28 -8.54 -11.84 -16.59
CA VAL A 28 -9.14 -10.88 -15.67
C VAL A 28 -9.52 -9.61 -16.41
N ARG A 29 -10.80 -9.22 -16.35
CA ARG A 29 -11.29 -7.95 -16.91
C ARG A 29 -10.89 -6.77 -16.01
N GLU A 30 -10.70 -5.60 -16.60
CA GLU A 30 -10.37 -4.35 -15.90
C GLU A 30 -9.09 -4.40 -15.06
N ALA A 31 -8.24 -5.41 -15.31
CA ALA A 31 -6.95 -5.58 -14.67
C ALA A 31 -5.87 -5.85 -15.73
N ALA A 32 -4.71 -5.24 -15.53
CA ALA A 32 -3.49 -5.57 -16.23
C ALA A 32 -2.40 -5.83 -15.20
N SER A 33 -1.66 -6.93 -15.34
CA SER A 33 -0.56 -7.23 -14.44
C SER A 33 0.56 -7.96 -15.15
N GLY A 34 1.78 -7.69 -14.70
CA GLY A 34 3.02 -8.27 -15.21
C GLY A 34 3.91 -8.72 -14.07
N LEU A 35 4.60 -9.84 -14.28
CA LEU A 35 5.59 -10.38 -13.36
C LEU A 35 6.82 -10.79 -14.16
N GLU A 36 7.99 -10.35 -13.74
CA GLU A 36 9.26 -10.82 -14.28
C GLU A 36 10.02 -11.54 -13.16
N LEU A 37 10.56 -12.72 -13.45
CA LEU A 37 11.46 -13.46 -12.58
C LEU A 37 12.82 -13.61 -13.27
N THR A 38 13.87 -13.08 -12.67
CA THR A 38 15.24 -13.12 -13.20
C THR A 38 16.07 -14.22 -12.52
N ALA A 39 17.07 -14.76 -13.22
CA ALA A 39 17.89 -15.90 -12.76
C ALA A 39 18.74 -15.60 -11.52
N ASP A 40 18.98 -14.33 -11.21
CA ASP A 40 19.67 -13.87 -10.00
C ASP A 40 18.74 -13.76 -8.78
N GLY A 41 17.50 -14.26 -8.88
CA GLY A 41 16.54 -14.30 -7.78
C GLY A 41 15.83 -12.97 -7.55
N HIS A 42 15.79 -12.07 -8.53
CA HIS A 42 15.04 -10.82 -8.46
C HIS A 42 13.69 -10.93 -9.18
N PHE A 43 12.68 -10.20 -8.71
CA PHE A 43 11.42 -10.05 -9.41
C PHE A 43 11.07 -8.59 -9.65
N ARG A 44 10.24 -8.36 -10.67
CA ARG A 44 9.53 -7.09 -10.90
C ARG A 44 8.04 -7.40 -11.08
N TYR A 45 7.20 -6.57 -10.49
CA TYR A 45 5.75 -6.72 -10.50
C TYR A 45 5.08 -5.38 -10.79
N GLY A 46 4.01 -5.42 -11.57
CA GLY A 46 3.11 -4.29 -11.74
C GLY A 46 1.68 -4.78 -11.87
N LEU A 47 0.73 -4.08 -11.25
CA LEU A 47 -0.70 -4.32 -11.33
C LEU A 47 -1.42 -2.99 -11.48
N THR A 48 -2.35 -2.92 -12.42
CA THR A 48 -3.41 -1.93 -12.45
C THR A 48 -4.72 -2.70 -12.37
N TYR A 49 -5.57 -2.39 -11.39
CA TYR A 49 -6.91 -2.96 -11.23
C TYR A 49 -7.86 -1.84 -10.81
N GLY A 50 -8.72 -1.39 -11.72
CA GLY A 50 -9.62 -0.26 -11.44
C GLY A 50 -8.83 1.00 -11.04
N ALA A 51 -9.01 1.47 -9.79
CA ALA A 51 -8.29 2.62 -9.24
C ALA A 51 -7.03 2.25 -8.45
N LEU A 52 -6.75 0.96 -8.28
CA LEU A 52 -5.56 0.46 -7.59
C LEU A 52 -4.44 0.28 -8.60
N ASP A 53 -3.33 0.98 -8.37
CA ASP A 53 -2.07 0.76 -9.06
C ASP A 53 -1.01 0.30 -8.06
N GLU A 54 -0.27 -0.73 -8.43
CA GLU A 54 0.85 -1.23 -7.67
C GLU A 54 2.06 -1.52 -8.55
N VAL A 55 3.24 -1.18 -8.05
CA VAL A 55 4.52 -1.51 -8.64
C VAL A 55 5.48 -1.91 -7.53
N GLY A 56 6.18 -3.02 -7.71
CA GLY A 56 7.16 -3.48 -6.73
C GLY A 56 8.20 -4.40 -7.32
N GLU A 57 9.31 -4.52 -6.61
CA GLU A 57 10.40 -5.43 -6.94
C GLU A 57 10.96 -6.02 -5.66
N GLY A 58 11.79 -7.05 -5.79
CA GLY A 58 12.44 -7.65 -4.64
C GLY A 58 12.96 -9.03 -4.97
N ARG A 59 12.98 -9.92 -3.98
CA ARG A 59 13.56 -11.25 -4.13
C ARG A 59 12.50 -12.32 -4.29
N TRP A 60 12.84 -13.34 -5.06
CA TRP A 60 12.08 -14.57 -5.10
C TRP A 60 12.95 -15.76 -4.74
N VAL A 61 12.33 -16.77 -4.15
CA VAL A 61 12.95 -18.07 -3.89
C VAL A 61 12.01 -19.19 -4.31
N ARG A 62 12.57 -20.30 -4.77
CA ARG A 62 11.79 -21.51 -5.05
C ARG A 62 11.67 -22.39 -3.80
N ASP A 63 10.45 -22.80 -3.51
CA ASP A 63 10.11 -23.76 -2.45
C ASP A 63 9.22 -24.87 -3.03
N GLY A 64 9.84 -25.99 -3.44
CA GLY A 64 9.17 -27.11 -4.09
C GLY A 64 8.44 -26.71 -5.38
N ASN A 65 7.11 -26.76 -5.35
CA ASN A 65 6.22 -26.36 -6.46
C ASN A 65 5.72 -24.92 -6.35
N ARG A 66 6.39 -24.08 -5.55
CA ARG A 66 6.02 -22.68 -5.33
C ARG A 66 7.20 -21.76 -5.54
N ILE A 67 6.90 -20.53 -5.91
CA ILE A 67 7.80 -19.38 -5.84
C ILE A 67 7.29 -18.47 -4.72
N LEU A 68 8.19 -17.97 -3.87
CA LEU A 68 7.84 -17.05 -2.79
C LEU A 68 8.43 -15.69 -3.09
N LEU A 69 7.59 -14.67 -3.24
CA LEU A 69 7.99 -13.29 -3.50
C LEU A 69 8.12 -12.50 -2.20
N THR A 70 9.20 -11.74 -2.04
CA THR A 70 9.39 -10.81 -0.92
C THR A 70 9.78 -9.44 -1.47
N THR A 71 8.91 -8.45 -1.32
CA THR A 71 9.16 -7.12 -1.85
C THR A 71 10.27 -6.43 -1.05
N GLU A 72 11.17 -5.75 -1.76
CA GLU A 72 12.29 -5.01 -1.20
C GLU A 72 12.27 -3.56 -1.73
N PRO A 73 12.48 -2.53 -0.87
CA PRO A 73 12.61 -2.63 0.58
C PRO A 73 11.32 -3.14 1.24
N ALA A 74 11.44 -3.64 2.47
CA ALA A 74 10.30 -4.15 3.21
C ALA A 74 9.19 -3.10 3.33
N TRP A 75 7.95 -3.53 3.09
CA TRP A 75 6.81 -2.63 3.05
C TRP A 75 6.59 -1.90 4.39
N THR A 76 6.38 -0.60 4.31
CA THR A 76 6.05 0.27 5.44
C THR A 76 4.70 0.94 5.21
N ALA A 77 3.79 0.82 6.18
CA ALA A 77 2.44 1.36 6.08
C ALA A 77 2.42 2.88 5.90
N PRO A 78 1.46 3.44 5.14
CA PRO A 78 1.26 4.88 5.11
C PRO A 78 0.91 5.41 6.51
N VAL A 79 1.20 6.67 6.75
CA VAL A 79 0.91 7.35 8.02
C VAL A 79 0.28 8.70 7.73
N PHE A 80 -0.67 9.12 8.57
CA PHE A 80 -1.12 10.49 8.60
C PHE A 80 -0.47 11.22 9.78
N GLU A 81 0.12 12.38 9.51
CA GLU A 81 0.74 13.22 10.53
C GLU A 81 -0.14 14.46 10.76
N ALA A 82 -0.41 14.80 12.02
CA ALA A 82 -1.06 16.07 12.34
C ALA A 82 -0.09 17.23 12.06
N VAL A 83 -0.49 18.15 11.18
CA VAL A 83 0.33 19.31 10.78
C VAL A 83 -0.12 20.56 11.49
N SER A 84 -1.44 20.81 11.54
CA SER A 84 -1.99 21.99 12.21
C SER A 84 -3.32 21.69 12.87
N ALA A 85 -3.53 22.29 14.03
CA ALA A 85 -4.81 22.31 14.72
C ALA A 85 -5.06 23.74 15.17
N ALA A 86 -6.05 24.39 14.54
CA ALA A 86 -6.39 25.78 14.82
C ALA A 86 -7.87 25.92 15.21
N ARG A 87 -8.18 27.04 15.87
CA ARG A 87 -9.55 27.45 16.12
C ARG A 87 -10.02 28.35 14.99
N SER A 88 -11.20 28.05 14.45
CA SER A 88 -11.87 28.81 13.39
C SER A 88 -13.31 29.10 13.78
N ALA A 89 -13.81 30.28 13.40
CA ALA A 89 -15.22 30.64 13.53
C ALA A 89 -16.04 30.33 12.26
N GLU A 90 -15.39 29.91 11.17
CA GLU A 90 -16.04 29.73 9.86
C GLU A 90 -16.88 28.44 9.80
N PHE A 91 -16.45 27.38 10.47
CA PHE A 91 -17.08 26.06 10.40
C PHE A 91 -17.05 25.33 11.75
N PRO A 92 -18.02 24.44 12.03
CA PRO A 92 -18.01 23.62 13.25
C PRO A 92 -16.81 22.67 13.32
N LEU A 93 -16.41 22.12 12.17
CA LEU A 93 -15.22 21.29 11.98
C LEU A 93 -14.81 21.34 10.49
N ARG A 94 -13.51 21.44 10.23
CA ARG A 94 -12.89 21.10 8.95
C ARG A 94 -11.77 20.11 9.19
N VAL A 95 -11.74 19.06 8.36
CA VAL A 95 -10.62 18.12 8.27
C VAL A 95 -10.03 18.24 6.87
N GLN A 96 -8.79 18.70 6.77
CA GLN A 96 -8.03 18.78 5.53
C GLN A 96 -6.93 17.73 5.52
N VAL A 97 -6.67 17.14 4.36
CA VAL A 97 -5.50 16.31 4.14
C VAL A 97 -4.66 16.88 2.99
N THR A 98 -3.34 16.90 3.18
CA THR A 98 -2.37 17.33 2.18
C THR A 98 -1.48 16.17 1.75
N GLY A 99 -0.93 16.26 0.53
CA GLY A 99 0.16 15.42 0.08
C GLY A 99 1.48 15.76 0.77
N PRO A 100 2.56 15.01 0.48
CA PRO A 100 3.89 15.26 1.02
C PRO A 100 4.44 16.67 0.72
N ASP A 101 4.02 17.26 -0.40
CA ASP A 101 4.39 18.60 -0.85
C ASP A 101 3.64 19.73 -0.10
N GLY A 102 2.68 19.37 0.76
CA GLY A 102 1.83 20.31 1.50
C GLY A 102 0.62 20.81 0.73
N SER A 103 0.44 20.39 -0.53
CA SER A 103 -0.74 20.75 -1.32
C SER A 103 -1.96 19.92 -0.86
N PRO A 104 -3.18 20.48 -0.87
CA PRO A 104 -4.39 19.69 -0.65
C PRO A 104 -4.44 18.47 -1.56
N MET A 105 -4.81 17.31 -1.02
CA MET A 105 -4.91 16.10 -1.83
C MET A 105 -5.99 16.25 -2.91
N SER A 106 -5.66 15.85 -4.13
CA SER A 106 -6.59 15.86 -5.29
C SER A 106 -7.56 14.67 -5.31
N TRP A 107 -7.34 13.67 -4.45
CA TRP A 107 -8.16 12.48 -4.32
C TRP A 107 -8.78 12.42 -2.92
N PRO A 108 -9.99 11.83 -2.79
CA PRO A 108 -10.71 11.79 -1.53
C PRO A 108 -9.98 10.93 -0.50
N VAL A 109 -9.87 11.44 0.73
CA VAL A 109 -9.46 10.70 1.91
C VAL A 109 -10.69 10.50 2.79
N ASP A 110 -10.95 9.26 3.17
CA ASP A 110 -12.08 8.95 4.04
C ASP A 110 -11.84 9.58 5.42
N VAL A 111 -12.88 10.16 6.01
CA VAL A 111 -12.87 10.72 7.36
C VAL A 111 -13.96 10.02 8.14
N ILE A 112 -13.57 9.32 9.21
CA ILE A 112 -14.47 8.66 10.14
C ILE A 112 -14.38 9.40 11.48
N LEU A 113 -15.46 10.04 11.89
CA LEU A 113 -15.55 10.74 13.18
C LEU A 113 -16.27 9.85 14.18
N THR A 114 -15.63 9.59 15.31
CA THR A 114 -16.30 8.94 16.45
C THR A 114 -16.90 10.00 17.35
N LEU A 115 -18.18 9.84 17.68
CA LEU A 115 -18.92 10.73 18.59
C LEU A 115 -18.89 10.17 20.01
N ALA A 116 -19.11 11.03 21.01
CA ALA A 116 -19.12 10.65 22.43
C ALA A 116 -20.18 9.59 22.77
N GLU A 117 -21.25 9.52 21.99
CA GLU A 117 -22.33 8.54 22.13
C GLU A 117 -21.98 7.16 21.51
N GLY A 118 -20.78 7.00 20.96
CA GLY A 118 -20.30 5.77 20.33
C GLY A 118 -20.70 5.59 18.86
N HIS A 119 -21.45 6.54 18.31
CA HIS A 119 -21.82 6.56 16.89
C HIS A 119 -20.68 7.09 16.01
N GLU A 120 -20.64 6.66 14.75
CA GLU A 120 -19.68 7.16 13.76
C GLU A 120 -20.38 7.97 12.67
N VAL A 121 -19.71 9.04 12.25
CA VAL A 121 -20.10 9.84 11.08
C VAL A 121 -18.97 9.74 10.07
N GLN A 122 -19.30 9.31 8.85
CA GLN A 122 -18.34 9.15 7.77
C GLN A 122 -18.56 10.20 6.68
N GLY A 123 -17.46 10.64 6.08
CA GLY A 123 -17.42 11.37 4.83
C GLY A 123 -16.05 11.28 4.22
N TYR A 124 -15.72 12.22 3.33
CA TYR A 124 -14.43 12.24 2.67
C TYR A 124 -14.00 13.68 2.37
N THR A 125 -12.69 13.89 2.28
CA THR A 125 -12.14 15.20 1.94
C THR A 125 -12.40 15.58 0.50
N GLN A 126 -12.70 16.85 0.29
CA GLN A 126 -12.70 17.51 -1.02
C GLN A 126 -11.44 18.39 -1.15
N SER A 127 -11.29 19.12 -2.26
CA SER A 127 -10.20 20.10 -2.44
C SER A 127 -10.16 21.19 -1.34
N TYR A 128 -11.30 21.45 -0.70
CA TYR A 128 -11.46 22.39 0.42
C TYR A 128 -11.58 21.71 1.80
N GLY A 129 -11.30 20.40 1.86
CA GLY A 129 -11.41 19.56 3.05
C GLY A 129 -12.81 18.97 3.24
N TYR A 130 -12.97 18.17 4.29
CA TYR A 130 -14.26 17.66 4.74
C TYR A 130 -14.85 18.58 5.81
N ARG A 131 -16.12 18.96 5.64
CA ARG A 131 -16.87 19.82 6.57
C ARG A 131 -18.19 19.12 6.91
N PRO A 132 -18.25 18.30 7.98
CA PRO A 132 -19.46 17.58 8.34
C PRO A 132 -20.56 18.53 8.83
N SER A 133 -21.81 18.17 8.54
CA SER A 133 -22.98 18.78 9.16
C SER A 133 -23.17 18.21 10.57
N LEU A 134 -22.61 18.90 11.58
CA LEU A 134 -22.73 18.51 12.98
C LEU A 134 -23.77 19.37 13.71
N GLY A 135 -24.59 18.74 14.53
CA GLY A 135 -25.45 19.46 15.49
C GLY A 135 -24.62 20.18 16.55
N LYS A 136 -25.19 21.23 17.16
CA LYS A 136 -24.48 22.09 18.13
C LYS A 136 -23.99 21.34 19.38
N ASP A 137 -24.69 20.28 19.77
CA ASP A 137 -24.39 19.51 20.98
C ASP A 137 -23.57 18.24 20.71
N ILE A 138 -23.23 17.98 19.43
CA ILE A 138 -22.44 16.82 19.05
C ILE A 138 -20.99 16.99 19.53
N ARG A 139 -20.51 15.99 20.25
CA ARG A 139 -19.12 15.90 20.67
C ARG A 139 -18.41 14.85 19.84
N VAL A 140 -17.48 15.30 19.00
CA VAL A 140 -16.50 14.43 18.33
C VAL A 140 -15.38 14.14 19.32
N THR A 141 -15.08 12.86 19.54
CA THR A 141 -14.03 12.42 20.48
C THR A 141 -12.75 12.01 19.77
N SER A 142 -12.87 11.44 18.56
CA SER A 142 -11.74 11.11 17.73
C SER A 142 -12.09 11.13 16.25
N LEU A 143 -11.08 11.14 15.40
CA LEU A 143 -11.21 10.91 13.98
C LEU A 143 -10.20 9.88 13.49
N ARG A 144 -10.55 9.13 12.45
CA ARG A 144 -9.63 8.29 11.67
C ARG A 144 -9.65 8.72 10.21
N LEU A 145 -8.54 8.50 9.53
CA LEU A 145 -8.35 8.81 8.12
C LEU A 145 -8.10 7.52 7.34
N GLY A 146 -8.81 7.35 6.22
CA GLY A 146 -8.78 6.12 5.43
C GLY A 146 -8.40 6.35 3.99
N LEU A 147 -7.74 5.34 3.40
CA LEU A 147 -7.45 5.25 1.97
C LEU A 147 -8.10 3.96 1.46
N GLY A 148 -9.41 4.00 1.19
CA GLY A 148 -10.20 2.80 0.91
C GLY A 148 -9.65 1.90 -0.20
N VAL A 149 -9.09 2.46 -1.27
CA VAL A 149 -8.49 1.68 -2.38
C VAL A 149 -7.29 0.82 -1.94
N PHE A 150 -6.63 1.20 -0.85
CA PHE A 150 -5.48 0.50 -0.27
C PHE A 150 -5.84 -0.28 1.01
N ASP A 151 -7.12 -0.39 1.34
CA ASP A 151 -7.62 -1.03 2.58
C ASP A 151 -6.89 -0.52 3.85
N PHE A 152 -6.62 0.79 3.88
CA PHE A 152 -5.89 1.42 4.97
C PHE A 152 -6.82 2.31 5.81
N LEU A 153 -6.69 2.20 7.13
CA LEU A 153 -7.33 3.07 8.11
C LEU A 153 -6.32 3.43 9.20
N SER A 154 -6.24 4.71 9.55
CA SER A 154 -5.35 5.19 10.59
C SER A 154 -5.80 4.78 12.00
N GLU A 155 -4.86 4.80 12.94
CA GLU A 155 -5.17 4.91 14.36
C GLU A 155 -6.00 6.19 14.64
N PRO A 156 -6.83 6.21 15.70
CA PRO A 156 -7.65 7.36 16.03
C PRO A 156 -6.82 8.55 16.52
N PHE A 157 -7.05 9.72 15.93
CA PHE A 157 -6.57 10.99 16.44
C PHE A 157 -7.58 11.55 17.43
N PRO A 158 -7.17 11.88 18.67
CA PRO A 158 -8.07 12.49 19.64
C PRO A 158 -8.47 13.89 19.16
N VAL A 159 -9.74 14.24 19.33
CA VAL A 159 -10.30 15.53 18.94
C VAL A 159 -10.85 16.25 20.16
N ASP A 160 -10.41 17.49 20.36
CA ASP A 160 -11.00 18.43 21.32
C ASP A 160 -11.46 19.67 20.56
N LEU A 161 -12.75 19.70 20.21
CA LEU A 161 -13.35 20.80 19.47
C LEU A 161 -13.37 22.12 20.23
N ALA A 162 -13.13 22.13 21.55
CA ALA A 162 -12.99 23.37 22.30
C ALA A 162 -11.63 24.03 22.01
N ARG A 163 -10.59 23.22 21.70
CA ARG A 163 -9.24 23.70 21.39
C ARG A 163 -9.04 23.98 19.91
N ALA A 164 -9.48 23.07 19.05
CA ALA A 164 -9.28 23.19 17.60
C ALA A 164 -10.42 22.51 16.83
N ASN A 165 -10.84 23.16 15.74
CA ASN A 165 -11.86 22.67 14.81
C ASN A 165 -11.43 22.84 13.35
N ASP A 166 -10.21 23.29 13.11
CA ASP A 166 -9.58 23.31 11.80
C ASP A 166 -8.34 22.43 11.86
N LEU A 167 -8.46 21.21 11.35
CA LEU A 167 -7.47 20.16 11.50
C LEU A 167 -6.88 19.82 10.13
N THR A 168 -5.56 19.91 10.01
CA THR A 168 -4.82 19.52 8.80
C THR A 168 -3.90 18.37 9.10
N PHE A 169 -3.98 17.34 8.28
CA PHE A 169 -3.10 16.18 8.30
C PHE A 169 -2.30 16.08 7.01
N ARG A 170 -1.09 15.54 7.07
CA ARG A 170 -0.27 15.22 5.90
C ARG A 170 -0.20 13.72 5.73
N LEU A 171 -0.44 13.24 4.51
CA LEU A 171 -0.15 11.87 4.14
C LEU A 171 1.37 11.69 3.96
N VAL A 172 1.94 10.79 4.74
CA VAL A 172 3.25 10.20 4.51
C VAL A 172 3.00 8.84 3.83
N PRO A 173 3.20 8.72 2.51
CA PRO A 173 2.77 7.54 1.77
C PRO A 173 3.60 6.30 2.11
N ASN A 174 4.86 6.45 2.52
CA ASN A 174 5.78 5.32 2.71
C ASN A 174 5.77 4.37 1.51
N SER A 175 5.38 3.10 1.69
CA SER A 175 5.31 2.10 0.63
C SER A 175 3.94 2.00 -0.05
N LEU A 176 3.12 3.05 -0.01
CA LEU A 176 1.82 3.07 -0.70
C LEU A 176 2.02 2.82 -2.21
N GLY A 177 1.21 1.94 -2.78
CA GLY A 177 1.35 1.50 -4.18
C GLY A 177 2.46 0.47 -4.40
N GLN A 178 3.10 -0.05 -3.34
CA GLN A 178 3.98 -1.21 -3.42
C GLN A 178 3.25 -2.44 -2.88
N PRO A 179 3.30 -3.60 -3.56
CA PRO A 179 2.69 -4.82 -3.04
C PRO A 179 3.41 -5.25 -1.75
N PRO A 180 2.68 -5.54 -0.65
CA PRO A 180 3.28 -5.90 0.64
C PRO A 180 3.66 -7.40 0.70
N PHE A 181 4.29 -7.93 -0.36
CA PHE A 181 4.63 -9.35 -0.42
C PHE A 181 5.67 -9.71 0.64
N LYS A 182 5.31 -10.67 1.50
CA LYS A 182 6.16 -11.27 2.53
C LYS A 182 6.13 -12.78 2.38
N GLY A 183 6.88 -13.30 1.42
CA GLY A 183 6.78 -14.69 0.98
C GLY A 183 5.45 -14.99 0.27
N GLN A 184 4.94 -14.05 -0.54
CA GLN A 184 3.72 -14.24 -1.32
C GLN A 184 3.91 -15.44 -2.26
N PRO A 185 3.08 -16.50 -2.13
CA PRO A 185 3.24 -17.68 -2.96
C PRO A 185 2.70 -17.45 -4.38
N LEU A 186 3.43 -17.99 -5.34
CA LEU A 186 2.99 -18.34 -6.68
C LEU A 186 3.05 -19.85 -6.83
N LEU A 187 1.94 -20.48 -7.19
CA LEU A 187 1.91 -21.90 -7.53
C LEU A 187 2.42 -22.08 -8.95
N ILE A 188 3.24 -23.11 -9.17
CA ILE A 188 3.68 -23.50 -10.50
C ILE A 188 2.67 -24.51 -11.05
N GLU A 189 1.99 -24.16 -12.14
CA GLU A 189 1.00 -25.01 -12.80
C GLU A 189 1.32 -25.13 -14.28
N GLY A 190 2.12 -26.14 -14.63
CA GLY A 190 2.71 -26.24 -15.98
C GLY A 190 3.70 -25.09 -16.21
N ASP A 191 3.49 -24.33 -17.27
CA ASP A 191 4.29 -23.13 -17.61
C ASP A 191 3.72 -21.83 -17.00
N ASP A 192 2.54 -21.90 -16.37
CA ASP A 192 1.86 -20.75 -15.78
C ASP A 192 2.22 -20.61 -14.28
N LEU A 193 2.16 -19.37 -13.80
CA LEU A 193 2.28 -19.03 -12.38
C LEU A 193 0.95 -18.54 -11.85
N VAL A 194 0.54 -19.01 -10.69
CA VAL A 194 -0.76 -18.65 -10.11
C VAL A 194 -0.58 -17.97 -8.77
N MET A 195 -1.04 -16.74 -8.67
CA MET A 195 -1.13 -15.99 -7.41
C MET A 195 -2.56 -16.03 -6.89
N LEU A 196 -2.74 -16.39 -5.62
CA LEU A 196 -4.01 -16.18 -4.92
C LEU A 196 -3.91 -14.87 -4.12
N ARG A 197 -4.84 -13.95 -4.36
CA ARG A 197 -4.81 -12.62 -3.75
C ARG A 197 -6.22 -12.05 -3.62
N GLY A 198 -6.59 -11.59 -2.42
CA GLY A 198 -7.91 -10.98 -2.20
C GLY A 198 -9.11 -11.91 -2.42
N GLY A 199 -8.90 -13.23 -2.44
CA GLY A 199 -9.91 -14.22 -2.84
C GLY A 199 -9.92 -14.55 -4.33
N ASP A 200 -9.21 -13.77 -5.14
CA ASP A 200 -9.09 -13.98 -6.58
C ASP A 200 -7.92 -14.91 -6.93
N ARG A 201 -8.09 -15.61 -8.04
CA ARG A 201 -7.05 -16.42 -8.68
C ARG A 201 -6.51 -15.66 -9.89
N LEU A 202 -5.27 -15.23 -9.80
CA LEU A 202 -4.55 -14.51 -10.85
C LEU A 202 -3.60 -15.47 -11.57
N THR A 203 -3.91 -15.82 -12.82
CA THR A 203 -3.08 -16.71 -13.65
C THR A 203 -2.16 -15.88 -14.53
N TYR A 204 -0.86 -16.11 -14.39
CA TYR A 204 0.20 -15.44 -15.12
C TYR A 204 0.79 -16.40 -16.15
N ARG A 205 0.61 -16.09 -17.43
CA ARG A 205 1.15 -16.88 -18.53
C ARG A 205 2.51 -16.37 -18.95
N LYS A 206 3.46 -17.31 -19.07
CA LYS A 206 4.80 -17.03 -19.58
C LYS A 206 4.71 -16.49 -21.00
N GLN A 207 5.38 -15.38 -21.25
CA GLN A 207 5.47 -14.80 -22.60
C GLN A 207 6.56 -15.53 -23.37
N SER A 208 6.26 -15.90 -24.61
CA SER A 208 7.26 -16.39 -25.56
C SER A 208 8.29 -15.29 -25.83
N GLU A 209 9.57 -15.63 -25.83
CA GLU A 209 10.63 -14.76 -26.38
C GLU A 209 10.48 -14.59 -27.90
#